data_AF-A0A3S9EAP7-F1
#
_entry.id   AF-A0A3S9EAP7-F1
#
_cell.length_a   1.000
_cell.length_b   1.000
_cell.length_c   1.000
_cell.angle_alpha   90.00
_cell.angle_beta   90.00
_cell.angle_gamma   90.00
#
_symmetry.space_group_name_H-M   'P 1'
#
loop_
_entity.id
_entity.type
_entity.pdbx_description
1 polymer ?
#
loop_
_entity_poly.entity_id
_entity_poly.type
_entity_poly.pdbx_seq_one_letter_code
_entity_poly.pdbx_strand_id
1 'polypeptide(L)'
;MDRPAMASVFRVRHAPATVSGVRSTGQGQADPVIRVRSLGEAIRFVAHAYPQYDISAVAITSSDPSAPRLGSLEVKALWREYGERLTQE
;
A
#
# COMPACT_ATOMS: atom_id res chain seq x y z
N MET A 1 -9.66 -9.52 -1.88
CA MET A 1 -8.50 -10.42 -1.67
C MET A 1 -8.95 -11.58 -0.79
N ASP A 2 -8.49 -12.79 -1.08
CA ASP A 2 -8.77 -13.96 -0.24
C ASP A 2 -7.87 -14.01 1.01
N ARG A 3 -8.26 -14.83 2.00
CA ARG A 3 -7.56 -14.93 3.28
C ARG A 3 -6.12 -15.46 3.16
N PRO A 4 -5.82 -16.49 2.34
CA PRO A 4 -4.44 -16.94 2.12
C PRO A 4 -3.53 -15.85 1.55
N ALA A 5 -3.98 -15.10 0.54
CA ALA A 5 -3.20 -14.00 -0.04
C ALA A 5 -2.98 -12.88 0.98
N MET A 6 -4.01 -12.53 1.77
CA MET A 6 -3.91 -11.56 2.85
C MET A 6 -2.86 -11.96 3.89
N ALA A 7 -2.88 -13.23 4.33
CA ALA A 7 -1.90 -13.75 5.27
C ALA A 7 -0.48 -13.78 4.68
N SER A 8 -0.34 -14.05 3.38
CA SER A 8 0.96 -13.97 2.71
C SER A 8 1.54 -12.56 2.76
N VAL A 9 0.75 -11.55 2.40
CA VAL A 9 1.14 -10.13 2.48
C VAL A 9 1.55 -9.76 3.90
N PHE A 10 0.79 -10.18 4.91
CA PHE A 10 1.10 -9.90 6.31
C PHE A 10 2.45 -10.50 6.75
N ARG A 11 2.79 -11.71 6.30
CA ARG A 11 4.07 -12.36 6.62
C ARG A 11 5.26 -11.59 6.07
N VAL A 12 5.13 -11.03 4.86
CA VAL A 12 6.20 -10.30 4.16
C VAL A 12 6.09 -8.78 4.30
N ARG A 13 5.30 -8.29 5.26
CA ARG A 13 5.06 -6.86 5.50
C ARG A 13 6.33 -6.02 5.70
N HIS A 14 7.43 -6.67 6.06
CA HIS A 14 8.74 -6.06 6.29
C HIS A 14 9.58 -5.88 5.03
N ALA A 15 9.21 -6.54 3.93
CA ALA A 15 9.94 -6.47 2.68
C ALA A 15 9.92 -5.06 2.10
N PRO A 16 11.02 -4.59 1.48
CA PRO A 16 11.04 -3.32 0.75
C PRO A 16 9.94 -3.25 -0.31
N ALA A 17 9.27 -2.11 -0.39
CA ALA A 17 8.17 -1.89 -1.33
C ALA A 17 8.21 -0.50 -1.96
N THR A 18 7.51 -0.36 -3.08
CA THR A 18 7.36 0.88 -3.83
C THR A 18 5.89 1.17 -4.07
N VAL A 19 5.51 2.45 -4.02
CA VAL A 19 4.17 2.94 -4.33
C VAL A 19 4.23 3.74 -5.62
N SER A 20 3.29 3.49 -6.52
CA SER A 20 3.18 4.17 -7.81
C SER A 20 1.71 4.51 -8.12
N GLY A 21 1.48 5.46 -9.03
CA GLY A 21 0.13 5.81 -9.48
C GLY A 21 -0.70 6.65 -8.50
N VAL A 22 -0.04 7.30 -7.53
CA VAL A 22 -0.65 8.26 -6.60
C VAL A 22 -0.61 9.64 -7.25
N ARG A 23 -1.74 10.34 -7.28
CA ARG A 23 -1.85 11.69 -7.87
C ARG A 23 -2.34 12.70 -6.84
N SER A 24 -1.87 13.94 -6.93
CA SER A 24 -2.42 15.01 -6.08
C SER A 24 -3.83 15.39 -6.53
N THR A 25 -4.72 15.67 -5.58
CA THR A 25 -6.06 16.19 -5.88
C THR A 25 -6.09 17.72 -6.03
N GLY A 26 -5.00 18.41 -5.70
CA GLY A 26 -4.87 19.86 -5.84
C GLY A 26 -4.49 20.27 -7.26
N GLN A 27 -5.20 21.25 -7.83
CA GLN A 27 -4.87 21.80 -9.15
C GLN A 27 -3.42 22.34 -9.18
N GLY A 28 -2.64 21.91 -10.18
CA GLY A 28 -1.27 22.37 -10.40
C GLY A 28 -0.20 21.74 -9.51
N GLN A 29 -0.54 20.76 -8.67
CA GLN A 29 0.45 20.02 -7.90
C GLN A 29 1.04 18.86 -8.71
N ALA A 30 2.36 18.68 -8.63
CA ALA A 30 3.03 17.52 -9.20
C ALA A 30 2.66 16.24 -8.44
N ASP A 31 2.70 15.10 -9.13
CA ASP A 31 2.53 13.80 -8.49
C ASP A 31 3.60 13.59 -7.40
N PRO A 32 3.22 13.09 -6.22
CA PRO A 32 4.13 12.99 -5.10
C PRO A 32 5.16 11.87 -5.29
N VAL A 33 6.40 12.12 -4.89
CA VAL A 33 7.42 11.07 -4.75
C VAL A 33 7.21 10.36 -3.41
N ILE A 34 6.58 9.20 -3.43
CA ILE A 34 6.26 8.43 -2.22
C ILE A 34 7.48 7.59 -1.80
N ARG A 35 8.08 7.95 -0.65
CA ARG A 35 9.14 7.17 -0.02
C ARG A 35 8.55 6.33 1.10
N VAL A 36 8.55 5.01 0.92
CA VAL A 36 8.17 4.02 1.94
C VAL A 36 9.30 2.99 2.05
N ARG A 37 9.52 2.46 3.25
CA ARG A 37 10.63 1.52 3.50
C ARG A 37 10.18 0.07 3.44
N SER A 38 8.94 -0.21 3.81
CA SER A 38 8.39 -1.56 3.86
C SER A 38 7.00 -1.66 3.22
N LEU A 39 6.59 -2.89 2.90
CA LEU A 39 5.26 -3.19 2.40
C LEU A 39 4.16 -2.77 3.39
N GLY A 40 4.38 -2.96 4.69
CA GLY A 40 3.47 -2.52 5.73
C GLY A 40 3.28 -1.00 5.77
N GLU A 41 4.38 -0.24 5.66
CA GLU A 41 4.33 1.22 5.54
C GLU A 41 3.63 1.68 4.26
N ALA A 42 3.89 0.99 3.14
CA ALA A 42 3.23 1.26 1.86
C ALA A 42 1.71 1.08 1.96
N ILE A 43 1.25 -0.01 2.58
CA ILE A 43 -0.18 -0.29 2.80
C ILE A 43 -0.79 0.77 3.71
N ARG A 44 -0.11 1.14 4.81
CA ARG A 44 -0.56 2.22 5.71
C ARG A 44 -0.70 3.55 4.96
N PHE A 45 0.30 3.93 4.18
CA PHE A 45 0.26 5.16 3.39
C PHE A 45 -0.99 5.19 2.49
N VAL A 46 -1.18 4.16 1.66
CA VAL A 46 -2.31 4.13 0.71
C VAL A 46 -3.67 4.05 1.43
N ALA A 47 -3.76 3.36 2.57
CA ALA A 47 -4.99 3.29 3.37
C ALA A 47 -5.44 4.65 3.91
N HIS A 48 -4.50 5.56 4.16
CA HIS A 48 -4.76 6.90 4.70
C HIS A 48 -4.62 8.04 3.66
N ALA A 49 -4.28 7.72 2.42
CA ALA A 49 -3.99 8.71 1.38
C ALA A 49 -5.23 9.50 0.93
N TYR A 50 -6.43 8.92 1.01
CA TYR A 50 -7.68 9.63 0.67
C TYR A 50 -8.13 10.52 1.84
N PRO A 51 -8.61 11.77 1.61
CA PRO A 51 -8.90 12.40 0.30
C PRO A 51 -7.75 13.26 -0.27
N GLN A 52 -6.58 13.24 0.37
CA GLN A 52 -5.44 14.09 -0.02
C GLN A 52 -4.87 13.71 -1.40
N TYR A 53 -5.00 12.44 -1.77
CA TYR A 53 -4.53 11.92 -3.05
C TYR A 53 -5.62 11.13 -3.77
N ASP A 54 -5.59 11.21 -5.11
CA ASP A 54 -6.27 10.24 -5.96
C ASP A 54 -5.42 8.96 -6.02
N ILE A 55 -6.01 7.88 -5.50
CA ILE A 55 -5.41 6.54 -5.42
C ILE A 55 -6.15 5.54 -6.32
N SER A 56 -6.95 6.01 -7.28
CA SER A 56 -7.69 5.16 -8.22
C SER A 56 -6.78 4.26 -9.06
N ALA A 57 -5.58 4.75 -9.40
CA ALA A 57 -4.57 4.05 -10.19
C ALA A 57 -3.38 3.53 -9.35
N VAL A 58 -3.50 3.49 -8.02
CA VAL A 58 -2.38 3.12 -7.15
C VAL A 58 -1.98 1.65 -7.33
N ALA A 59 -0.67 1.41 -7.33
CA ALA A 59 -0.10 0.08 -7.27
C ALA A 59 1.09 0.04 -6.29
N ILE A 60 1.07 -0.97 -5.41
CA ILE A 60 2.19 -1.31 -4.53
C ILE A 60 2.90 -2.54 -5.10
N THR A 61 4.22 -2.43 -5.26
CA THR A 61 5.09 -3.54 -5.65
C THR A 61 6.08 -3.82 -4.54
N SER A 62 6.09 -5.05 -4.03
CA SER A 62 7.10 -5.54 -3.09
C SER A 62 8.32 -6.08 -3.84
N SER A 63 9.48 -6.00 -3.22
CA SER A 63 10.69 -6.72 -3.66
C SER A 63 10.59 -8.23 -3.41
N ASP A 64 9.68 -8.67 -2.53
CA ASP A 64 9.41 -10.08 -2.30
C ASP A 64 8.43 -10.62 -3.37
N PRO A 65 8.84 -11.60 -4.20
CA PRO A 65 8.00 -12.12 -5.30
C PRO A 65 6.81 -12.95 -4.81
N SER A 66 6.79 -13.35 -3.53
CA SER A 66 5.64 -14.04 -2.91
C SER A 66 4.51 -13.08 -2.54
N ALA A 67 4.77 -11.77 -2.52
CA ALA A 67 3.75 -10.76 -2.28
C ALA A 67 2.99 -10.46 -3.58
N PRO A 68 1.64 -10.54 -3.58
CA PRO A 68 0.85 -10.07 -4.71
C PRO A 68 1.03 -8.56 -4.90
N ARG A 69 0.85 -8.09 -6.15
CA ARG A 69 0.68 -6.66 -6.42
C ARG A 69 -0.62 -6.18 -5.76
N LEU A 70 -0.57 -5.00 -5.12
CA LEU A 70 -1.71 -4.47 -4.38
C LEU A 70 -2.24 -3.20 -5.05
N GLY A 71 -3.55 -3.17 -5.33
CA GLY A 71 -4.27 -1.95 -5.66
C GLY A 71 -4.96 -1.35 -4.44
N SER A 72 -5.70 -0.26 -4.64
CA SER A 72 -6.40 0.45 -3.56
C SER A 72 -7.44 -0.42 -2.83
N LEU A 73 -8.10 -1.34 -3.53
CA LEU A 73 -9.10 -2.23 -2.93
C LEU A 73 -8.44 -3.30 -2.04
N GLU A 74 -7.36 -3.92 -2.51
CA GLU A 74 -6.58 -4.89 -1.74
C GLU A 74 -6.00 -4.25 -0.48
N VAL A 75 -5.44 -3.03 -0.62
CA VAL A 75 -4.94 -2.24 0.52
C VAL A 75 -6.02 -2.02 1.57
N LYS A 76 -7.23 -1.59 1.16
CA LYS A 76 -8.34 -1.36 2.09
C LYS A 76 -8.75 -2.65 2.82
N ALA A 77 -8.75 -3.79 2.13
CA ALA A 77 -9.04 -5.08 2.74
C ALA A 77 -7.96 -5.49 3.76
N LEU A 78 -6.68 -5.36 3.39
CA LEU A 78 -5.55 -5.65 4.26
C LEU A 78 -5.53 -4.77 5.51
N TRP A 79 -5.76 -3.46 5.33
CA TRP A 79 -5.81 -2.52 6.44
C TRP A 79 -6.98 -2.81 7.39
N ARG A 80 -8.14 -3.23 6.86
CA ARG A 80 -9.29 -3.62 7.68
C ARG A 80 -8.99 -4.86 8.54
N GLU A 81 -8.27 -5.84 8.01
CA GLU A 81 -7.97 -7.09 8.72
C GLU A 81 -6.77 -6.96 9.69
N TYR A 82 -5.69 -6.34 9.24
CA TYR A 82 -4.42 -6.31 9.97
C TYR A 82 -4.10 -4.94 10.57
N GLY A 83 -4.58 -3.85 9.98
CA GLY A 83 -4.42 -2.48 10.49
C GLY A 83 -2.97 -2.14 10.83
N GLU A 84 -2.79 -1.52 11.99
CA GLU A 84 -1.48 -1.09 12.50
C GLU A 84 -0.49 -2.24 12.72
N ARG A 85 -0.95 -3.49 12.84
CA ARG A 85 -0.05 -4.66 12.93
C ARG A 85 0.78 -4.84 11.66
N LEU A 86 0.36 -4.27 10.54
CA LEU A 86 1.17 -4.25 9.32
C LEU A 86 2.47 -3.47 9.49
N THR A 87 2.54 -2.54 10.46
CA THR A 87 3.72 -1.71 10.72
C THR A 87 4.52 -2.13 11.95
N GLN A 88 4.14 -3.24 12.60
CA GLN A 88 4.85 -3.78 13.76
C GLN A 88 5.91 -4.78 13.32
N GLU A 89 7.14 -4.57 13.79
CA GLU A 89 8.30 -5.46 13.61
C GLU A 89 8.08 -6.83 14.26
#